data_AF-A0AAV5IWB6-F1
#
_entry.id   AF-A0AAV5IWB6-F1
#
_cell.length_a   1.000
_cell.length_b   1.000
_cell.length_c   1.000
_cell.angle_alpha   90.00
_cell.angle_beta   90.00
_cell.angle_gamma   90.00
#
_symmetry.space_group_name_H-M   'P 1'
#
loop_
_entity.id
_entity.type
_entity.pdbx_description
1 polymer ?
#
loop_
_entity_poly.entity_id
_entity_poly.type
_entity_poly.pdbx_seq_one_letter_code
_entity_poly.pdbx_strand_id
1 'polypeptide(L)'
;MLKLPIPVQNQVMDEDVVTVGYIMKPSREEDFVKVNNFDEPDFAKDCLKLNCLFQAIVFRVEDFKDLNVPIPAVVQEYVDHSSTLFKFYVLGKRVFQAVKKSTPNADVLMKLSERNGLKPILFDSLKSLPTDTGNQHSGDQDWHINLGLVTRAAKWLSRTLDLTIFGFDVVIQEGSGDHVIVDVNYLPSFKEVPDDVAIPAFWDAIRNKLDSEAIQKQ
;
A
#
# COMPACT_ATOMS: atom_id res chain seq x y z
N MET A 1 3.14 -9.16 15.19
CA MET A 1 1.95 -9.83 14.60
C MET A 1 1.67 -9.20 13.23
N LEU A 2 1.01 -9.90 12.29
CA LEU A 2 0.59 -9.28 11.01
C LEU A 2 -0.84 -8.75 11.18
N LYS A 3 -1.07 -7.47 10.88
CA LYS A 3 -2.39 -6.84 10.97
C LYS A 3 -2.82 -6.30 9.61
N LEU A 4 -4.08 -6.51 9.28
CA LEU A 4 -4.75 -5.68 8.29
C LEU A 4 -5.29 -4.44 9.01
N PRO A 5 -5.15 -3.25 8.43
CA PRO A 5 -5.76 -2.05 8.95
C PRO A 5 -7.27 -2.25 8.99
N ILE A 6 -7.88 -1.86 10.11
CA ILE A 6 -9.33 -1.94 10.29
C ILE A 6 -9.93 -0.80 9.46
N PRO A 7 -10.80 -1.07 8.47
CA PRO A 7 -11.55 -0.01 7.83
C PRO A 7 -12.41 0.67 8.90
N VAL A 8 -12.32 2.00 9.04
CA VAL A 8 -13.19 2.75 9.95
C VAL A 8 -14.59 2.81 9.33
N GLN A 9 -15.32 1.71 9.40
CA GLN A 9 -16.75 1.67 9.15
C GLN A 9 -17.47 1.53 10.50
N ASN A 10 -18.23 2.56 10.84
CA ASN A 10 -19.18 2.61 11.96
C ASN A 10 -18.59 2.54 13.38
N GLN A 11 -17.43 3.16 13.63
CA GLN A 11 -17.08 3.56 15.00
C GLN A 11 -17.36 5.05 15.20
N VAL A 12 -18.07 5.34 16.29
CA VAL A 12 -18.28 6.69 16.79
C VAL A 12 -16.91 7.32 16.99
N MET A 13 -16.62 8.36 16.22
CA MET A 13 -15.40 9.16 16.35
C MET A 13 -15.46 9.85 17.72
N ASP A 14 -14.63 9.41 18.65
CA ASP A 14 -14.49 10.02 19.98
C ASP A 14 -13.82 11.40 19.82
N GLU A 15 -14.31 12.42 20.52
CA GLU A 15 -13.95 13.83 20.29
C GLU A 15 -12.47 14.14 20.60
N ASP A 16 -11.81 13.27 21.37
CA ASP A 16 -10.42 13.42 21.82
C ASP A 16 -9.41 12.56 21.04
N VAL A 17 -9.85 11.76 20.06
CA VAL A 17 -8.95 10.90 19.28
C VAL A 17 -8.49 11.64 18.03
N VAL A 18 -7.21 12.03 18.03
CA VAL A 18 -6.47 12.41 16.82
C VAL A 18 -6.44 11.19 15.89
N THR A 19 -7.48 11.03 15.09
CA THR A 19 -7.52 10.02 14.04
C THR A 19 -6.76 10.62 12.88
N VAL A 20 -5.47 10.28 12.78
CA VAL A 20 -4.72 10.56 11.55
C VAL A 20 -5.28 9.63 10.48
N GLY A 21 -6.27 10.14 9.74
CA GLY A 21 -6.98 9.39 8.72
C GLY A 21 -6.33 9.60 7.37
N TYR A 22 -6.05 8.52 6.66
CA TYR A 22 -5.57 8.56 5.30
C TYR A 22 -6.67 8.14 4.33
N ILE A 23 -6.94 8.96 3.31
CA ILE A 23 -8.01 8.74 2.34
C ILE A 23 -7.48 8.19 1.01
N MET A 24 -7.99 7.03 0.60
CA MET A 24 -7.79 6.47 -0.74
C MET A 24 -9.10 6.26 -1.48
N LYS A 25 -9.13 6.48 -2.79
CA LYS A 25 -10.23 5.99 -3.63
C LYS A 25 -10.22 4.44 -3.61
N PRO A 26 -11.36 3.76 -3.40
CA PRO A 26 -11.41 2.31 -3.50
C PRO A 26 -11.20 1.89 -4.96
N SER A 27 -10.41 0.83 -5.15
CA SER A 27 -10.26 0.14 -6.42
C SER A 27 -11.64 -0.40 -6.84
N ARG A 28 -12.16 0.00 -8.01
CA ARG A 28 -13.49 -0.47 -8.48
C ARG A 28 -13.35 -1.84 -9.12
N GLU A 29 -14.36 -2.68 -8.96
CA GLU A 29 -14.45 -3.99 -9.65
C GLU A 29 -14.32 -3.84 -11.18
N GLU A 30 -14.89 -2.77 -11.74
CA GLU A 30 -14.74 -2.39 -13.15
C GLU A 30 -13.29 -2.11 -13.56
N ASP A 31 -12.45 -1.61 -12.65
CA ASP A 31 -11.02 -1.37 -12.91
C ASP A 31 -10.26 -2.70 -13.03
N PHE A 32 -10.68 -3.74 -12.30
CA PHE A 32 -10.10 -5.09 -12.37
C PHE A 32 -10.63 -5.91 -13.56
N VAL A 33 -11.93 -5.82 -13.87
CA VAL A 33 -12.55 -6.52 -15.00
C VAL A 33 -11.98 -6.04 -16.34
N LYS A 34 -11.63 -4.75 -16.45
CA LYS A 34 -11.02 -4.20 -17.66
C LYS A 34 -9.57 -4.65 -17.89
N VAL A 35 -8.82 -4.98 -16.83
CA VAL A 35 -7.45 -5.52 -16.96
C VAL A 35 -7.46 -6.95 -17.53
N ASN A 36 -8.54 -7.71 -17.32
CA ASN A 36 -8.70 -9.05 -17.87
C ASN A 36 -9.07 -9.05 -19.37
N ASN A 37 -9.47 -7.90 -19.93
CA ASN A 37 -9.69 -7.72 -21.36
C ASN A 37 -8.49 -6.97 -21.95
N PHE A 38 -7.53 -7.71 -22.50
CA PHE A 38 -6.29 -7.19 -23.09
C PHE A 38 -6.48 -6.33 -24.37
N ASP A 39 -7.72 -6.01 -24.75
CA ASP A 39 -8.06 -5.42 -26.05
C ASP A 39 -8.06 -3.86 -26.07
N GLU A 40 -7.94 -3.17 -24.94
CA GLU A 40 -7.88 -1.69 -24.90
C GLU A 40 -6.72 -1.14 -24.03
N PRO A 41 -5.48 -1.09 -24.57
CA PRO A 41 -4.28 -0.73 -23.81
C PRO A 41 -4.16 0.75 -23.41
N ASP A 42 -4.96 1.66 -24.00
CA ASP A 42 -4.84 3.10 -23.75
C ASP A 42 -5.86 3.65 -22.74
N PHE A 43 -7.05 3.04 -22.63
CA PHE A 43 -8.07 3.48 -21.67
C PHE A 43 -7.76 3.02 -20.22
N ALA A 44 -7.17 1.82 -20.07
CA ALA A 44 -6.73 1.32 -18.76
C ALA A 44 -5.64 2.20 -18.12
N LYS A 45 -4.75 2.78 -18.94
CA LYS A 45 -3.67 3.68 -18.46
C LYS A 45 -4.21 4.99 -17.89
N ASP A 46 -5.29 5.54 -18.45
CA ASP A 46 -5.83 6.83 -18.02
C ASP A 46 -6.69 6.71 -16.75
N CYS A 47 -7.46 5.62 -16.58
CA CYS A 47 -8.21 5.36 -15.35
C CYS A 47 -7.30 5.07 -14.14
N LEU A 48 -6.18 4.35 -14.34
CA LEU A 48 -5.16 4.10 -13.30
C LEU A 48 -4.38 5.37 -12.92
N LYS A 49 -4.19 6.32 -13.85
CA LYS A 49 -3.31 7.49 -13.64
C LYS A 49 -3.97 8.72 -13.01
N LEU A 50 -5.26 8.97 -13.21
CA LEU A 50 -5.76 10.34 -13.01
C LEU A 50 -6.37 10.65 -11.63
N ASN A 51 -6.92 9.68 -10.88
CA ASN A 51 -7.67 9.99 -9.64
C ASN A 51 -7.43 9.06 -8.43
N CYS A 52 -6.61 8.01 -8.53
CA CYS A 52 -6.36 7.05 -7.45
C CYS A 52 -5.19 7.46 -6.52
N LEU A 53 -4.50 8.54 -6.88
CA LEU A 53 -3.21 8.93 -6.30
C LEU A 53 -3.33 10.06 -5.28
N PHE A 54 -4.50 10.69 -5.21
CA PHE A 54 -4.78 11.78 -4.28
C PHE A 54 -5.03 11.23 -2.89
N GLN A 55 -4.20 11.69 -1.97
CA GLN A 55 -4.18 11.24 -0.59
C GLN A 55 -4.17 12.44 0.33
N ALA A 56 -4.85 12.30 1.46
CA ALA A 56 -4.93 13.31 2.49
C ALA A 56 -4.55 12.67 3.81
N ILE A 57 -3.70 13.33 4.58
CA ILE A 57 -3.52 13.05 6.01
C ILE A 57 -4.33 14.10 6.77
N VAL A 58 -5.35 13.62 7.48
CA VAL A 58 -6.31 14.43 8.22
C VAL A 58 -6.03 14.28 9.71
N PHE A 59 -5.87 15.36 10.47
CA PHE A 59 -5.50 15.29 11.90
C PHE A 59 -6.68 15.50 12.84
N ARG A 60 -7.75 16.14 12.37
CA ARG A 60 -8.91 16.53 13.19
C ARG A 60 -10.20 16.17 12.46
N VAL A 61 -11.22 15.80 13.23
CA VAL A 61 -12.52 15.37 12.69
C VAL A 61 -13.21 16.49 11.88
N GLU A 62 -13.02 17.74 12.29
CA GLU A 62 -13.57 18.91 11.59
C GLU A 62 -13.02 19.07 10.16
N ASP A 63 -11.79 18.64 9.93
CA ASP A 63 -11.10 18.82 8.65
C ASP A 63 -11.63 17.89 7.53
N PHE A 64 -12.45 16.89 7.87
CA PHE A 64 -13.10 16.03 6.86
C PHE A 64 -14.16 16.76 6.04
N LYS A 65 -14.80 17.80 6.59
CA LYS A 65 -15.94 18.48 5.94
C LYS A 65 -15.51 19.28 4.70
N ASP A 66 -14.31 19.83 4.73
CA ASP A 66 -13.77 20.68 3.67
C ASP A 66 -12.78 19.93 2.77
N LEU A 67 -12.70 18.61 2.91
CA LEU A 67 -11.73 17.80 2.21
C LEU A 67 -12.18 17.51 0.77
N ASN A 68 -11.47 18.10 -0.20
CA ASN A 68 -11.73 17.89 -1.61
C ASN A 68 -11.04 16.62 -2.14
N VAL A 69 -11.51 15.46 -1.67
CA VAL A 69 -11.07 14.14 -2.14
C VAL A 69 -12.18 13.49 -2.98
N PRO A 70 -11.82 12.79 -4.08
CA PRO A 70 -12.80 12.02 -4.86
C PRO A 70 -13.48 10.96 -3.98
N ILE A 71 -14.80 10.95 -3.94
CA ILE A 71 -15.60 9.89 -3.29
C ILE A 71 -16.04 8.84 -4.31
N PRO A 72 -16.17 7.55 -3.92
CA PRO A 72 -15.98 6.99 -2.57
C PRO A 72 -14.52 7.01 -2.10
N ALA A 73 -14.33 6.96 -0.78
CA ALA A 73 -13.06 7.09 -0.10
C ALA A 73 -12.94 6.05 1.03
N VAL A 74 -11.75 5.50 1.24
CA VAL A 74 -11.39 4.62 2.35
C VAL A 74 -10.61 5.43 3.37
N VAL A 75 -11.07 5.48 4.62
CA VAL A 75 -10.33 6.07 5.73
C VAL A 75 -9.56 4.97 6.45
N GLN A 76 -8.25 5.16 6.58
CA GLN A 76 -7.34 4.25 7.26
C GLN A 76 -6.61 4.99 8.39
N GLU A 77 -6.49 4.34 9.55
CA GLU A 77 -5.65 4.83 10.64
C GLU A 77 -4.17 4.88 10.22
N TYR A 78 -3.53 6.01 10.47
CA TYR A 78 -2.10 6.18 10.23
C TYR A 78 -1.29 5.42 11.27
N VAL A 79 -0.32 4.66 10.79
CA VAL A 79 0.58 3.88 11.63
C VAL A 79 1.91 4.59 11.65
N ASP A 80 2.46 4.94 12.81
CA ASP A 80 3.85 5.42 12.90
C ASP A 80 4.83 4.29 12.59
N HIS A 81 5.77 4.56 11.68
CA HIS A 81 6.61 3.52 11.07
C HIS A 81 8.00 3.99 10.67
N SER A 82 8.52 5.01 11.36
CA SER A 82 9.88 5.50 11.24
C SER A 82 10.30 5.78 9.78
N SER A 83 9.37 6.30 8.97
CA SER A 83 9.58 6.62 7.54
C SER A 83 10.06 5.46 6.67
N THR A 84 9.77 4.20 7.02
CA THR A 84 10.25 3.02 6.26
C THR A 84 9.10 2.18 5.72
N LEU A 85 9.10 1.94 4.41
CA LEU A 85 8.13 1.10 3.70
C LEU A 85 8.83 -0.15 3.14
N PHE A 86 8.23 -1.30 3.36
CA PHE A 86 8.67 -2.57 2.79
C PHE A 86 7.72 -3.01 1.69
N LYS A 87 8.18 -2.93 0.45
CA LYS A 87 7.43 -3.43 -0.71
C LYS A 87 7.75 -4.90 -0.93
N PHE A 88 6.72 -5.71 -1.06
CA PHE A 88 6.84 -7.11 -1.44
C PHE A 88 6.22 -7.36 -2.80
N TYR A 89 6.86 -8.23 -3.57
CA TYR A 89 6.46 -8.62 -4.91
C TYR A 89 6.29 -10.13 -4.96
N VAL A 90 5.10 -10.60 -5.30
CA VAL A 90 4.76 -12.02 -5.38
C VAL A 90 4.65 -12.41 -6.85
N LEU A 91 5.47 -13.37 -7.26
CA LEU A 91 5.43 -14.03 -8.57
C LEU A 91 5.22 -15.53 -8.35
N GLY A 92 3.95 -15.94 -8.28
CA GLY A 92 3.55 -17.31 -7.95
C GLY A 92 4.04 -17.72 -6.57
N LYS A 93 5.08 -18.56 -6.52
CA LYS A 93 5.67 -19.05 -5.26
C LYS A 93 6.85 -18.19 -4.76
N ARG A 94 7.35 -17.27 -5.59
CA ARG A 94 8.51 -16.44 -5.28
C ARG A 94 8.06 -15.11 -4.67
N VAL A 95 8.77 -14.64 -3.65
CA VAL A 95 8.54 -13.35 -3.00
C VAL A 95 9.84 -12.56 -3.06
N PHE A 96 9.77 -11.34 -3.58
CA PHE A 96 10.87 -10.38 -3.62
C PHE A 96 10.53 -9.18 -2.72
N GLN A 97 11.55 -8.44 -2.31
CA GLN A 97 11.42 -7.33 -1.37
C GLN A 97 12.22 -6.12 -1.85
N ALA A 98 11.69 -4.93 -1.59
CA ALA A 98 12.43 -3.67 -1.65
C ALA A 98 12.10 -2.80 -0.43
N VAL A 99 13.07 -2.01 0.03
CA VAL A 99 12.90 -1.03 1.12
C VAL A 99 12.87 0.36 0.52
N LYS A 100 11.93 1.21 0.96
CA LYS A 100 11.75 2.57 0.47
C LYS A 100 11.52 3.54 1.62
N LYS A 101 11.92 4.79 1.42
CA LYS A 101 11.52 5.89 2.32
C LYS A 101 10.01 6.13 2.18
N SER A 102 9.34 6.25 3.32
CA SER A 102 7.91 6.48 3.48
C SER A 102 7.63 7.85 4.09
N THR A 103 6.38 8.10 4.46
CA THR A 103 5.95 9.29 5.20
C THR A 103 6.50 9.30 6.62
N PRO A 104 6.81 10.48 7.20
CA PRO A 104 7.30 10.58 8.57
C PRO A 104 6.21 10.30 9.60
N ASN A 105 6.58 10.11 10.86
CA ASN A 105 5.61 9.84 11.92
C ASN A 105 4.63 11.02 12.14
N ALA A 106 3.51 10.71 12.76
CA ALA A 106 2.38 11.60 13.01
C ALA A 106 2.80 12.88 13.75
N ASP A 107 3.77 12.81 14.68
CA ASP A 107 4.25 13.98 15.41
C ASP A 107 4.94 15.01 14.49
N VAL A 108 5.72 14.53 13.52
CA VAL A 108 6.37 15.36 12.50
C VAL A 108 5.33 15.94 11.55
N LEU A 109 4.39 15.11 11.11
CA LEU A 109 3.28 15.51 10.23
C LEU A 109 2.37 16.55 10.89
N MET A 110 2.07 16.40 12.19
CA MET A 110 1.26 17.34 12.95
C MET A 110 1.95 18.70 13.08
N LYS A 111 3.25 18.72 13.41
CA LYS A 111 4.06 19.96 13.42
C LYS A 111 4.07 20.65 12.06
N LEU A 112 4.06 19.89 10.96
CA LEU A 112 3.94 20.45 9.61
C LEU A 112 2.55 21.04 9.35
N SER A 113 1.48 20.37 9.80
CA SER A 113 0.11 20.88 9.71
C SER A 113 -0.07 22.17 10.50
N GLU A 114 0.41 22.23 11.75
CA GLU A 114 0.37 23.41 12.62
C GLU A 114 1.00 24.63 11.94
N ARG A 115 2.18 24.46 11.33
CA ARG A 115 2.87 25.52 10.57
C ARG A 115 2.08 25.99 9.34
N ASN A 116 1.26 25.12 8.77
CA ASN A 116 0.43 25.38 7.59
C ASN A 116 -1.02 25.78 7.96
N GLY A 117 -1.27 26.17 9.21
CA GLY A 117 -2.58 26.63 9.66
C GLY A 117 -3.57 25.51 9.99
N LEU A 118 -3.08 24.38 10.52
CA LEU A 118 -3.88 23.22 10.98
C LEU A 118 -4.72 22.56 9.88
N LYS A 119 -4.22 22.58 8.64
CA LYS A 119 -4.91 21.98 7.48
C LYS A 119 -4.46 20.54 7.24
N PRO A 120 -5.32 19.71 6.62
CA PRO A 120 -4.91 18.42 6.07
C PRO A 120 -3.70 18.55 5.14
N ILE A 121 -2.85 17.53 5.16
CA ILE A 121 -1.72 17.44 4.23
C ILE A 121 -2.19 16.64 3.02
N LEU A 122 -2.32 17.33 1.88
CA LEU A 122 -2.65 16.72 0.60
C LEU A 122 -1.37 16.36 -0.16
N PHE A 123 -1.29 15.15 -0.68
CA PHE A 123 -0.17 14.73 -1.51
C PHE A 123 -0.59 13.69 -2.56
N ASP A 124 0.27 13.55 -3.56
CA ASP A 124 0.15 12.56 -4.64
C ASP A 124 1.17 11.46 -4.35
N SER A 125 0.75 10.21 -4.18
CA SER A 125 1.66 9.10 -3.86
C SER A 125 2.68 8.77 -4.94
N LEU A 126 2.48 9.21 -6.19
CA LEU A 126 3.48 9.10 -7.24
C LEU A 126 4.48 10.26 -7.22
N LYS A 127 4.14 11.37 -6.57
CA LYS A 127 5.05 12.51 -6.37
C LYS A 127 5.75 12.36 -5.03
N SER A 128 6.90 13.01 -4.88
CA SER A 128 7.68 12.93 -3.64
C SER A 128 6.80 13.26 -2.44
N LEU A 129 6.74 12.33 -1.50
CA LEU A 129 6.10 12.52 -0.19
C LEU A 129 6.64 13.80 0.47
N PRO A 130 5.92 14.38 1.45
CA PRO A 130 6.52 15.31 2.40
C PRO A 130 7.53 14.53 3.27
N THR A 131 8.66 14.16 2.67
CA THR A 131 9.75 13.47 3.34
C THR A 131 10.54 14.48 4.16
N ASP A 132 10.86 14.07 5.38
CA ASP A 132 11.75 14.81 6.28
C ASP A 132 13.00 15.29 5.54
N THR A 133 13.17 16.61 5.45
CA THR A 133 14.39 17.29 4.99
C THR A 133 15.49 17.28 6.07
N GLY A 134 15.19 16.73 7.25
CA GLY A 134 16.13 16.46 8.32
C GLY A 134 16.98 15.24 8.00
N ASN A 135 18.29 15.47 8.05
CA ASN A 135 19.34 14.47 8.02
C ASN A 135 19.07 13.41 9.12
N GLN A 136 18.43 12.30 8.76
CA GLN A 136 18.34 11.14 9.63
C GLN A 136 19.12 10.01 8.98
N HIS A 137 20.13 9.59 9.72
CA HIS A 137 21.09 8.56 9.39
C HIS A 137 20.47 7.47 8.52
N SER A 138 21.16 7.10 7.45
CA SER A 138 21.23 5.73 6.96
C SER A 138 21.86 4.86 8.06
N GLY A 139 21.20 4.85 9.23
CA GLY A 139 21.48 3.98 10.33
C GLY A 139 21.08 2.62 9.82
N ASP A 140 22.06 1.74 9.85
CA ASP A 140 22.00 0.29 9.73
C ASP A 140 21.05 -0.27 10.80
N GLN A 141 19.78 0.15 10.77
CA GLN A 141 18.71 -0.42 11.54
C GLN A 141 18.45 -1.74 10.85
N ASP A 142 18.94 -2.80 11.49
CA ASP A 142 18.73 -4.19 11.14
C ASP A 142 17.24 -4.50 11.31
N TRP A 143 16.41 -3.97 10.41
CA TRP A 143 14.98 -4.23 10.34
C TRP A 143 14.83 -5.67 9.88
N HIS A 144 14.92 -6.57 10.85
CA HIS A 144 14.81 -8.00 10.64
C HIS A 144 13.36 -8.34 10.29
N ILE A 145 13.00 -8.15 9.02
CA ILE A 145 11.76 -8.67 8.51
C ILE A 145 11.77 -10.18 8.65
N ASN A 146 10.78 -10.70 9.34
CA ASN A 146 10.61 -12.12 9.48
C ASN A 146 10.12 -12.68 8.13
N LEU A 147 11.04 -13.17 7.31
CA LEU A 147 10.74 -13.76 6.00
C LEU A 147 9.66 -14.86 6.08
N GLY A 148 9.63 -15.61 7.18
CA GLY A 148 8.59 -16.60 7.44
C GLY A 148 7.20 -15.97 7.61
N LEU A 149 7.09 -14.85 8.32
CA LEU A 149 5.86 -14.08 8.46
C LEU A 149 5.39 -13.50 7.12
N VAL A 150 6.30 -12.89 6.35
CA VAL A 150 6.01 -12.35 5.02
C VAL A 150 5.55 -13.44 4.06
N THR A 151 6.24 -14.58 4.04
CA THR A 151 5.87 -15.69 3.17
C THR A 151 4.49 -16.25 3.53
N ARG A 152 4.14 -16.30 4.82
CA ARG A 152 2.79 -16.68 5.26
C ARG A 152 1.75 -15.65 4.83
N ALA A 153 2.06 -14.36 4.97
CA ALA A 153 1.21 -13.26 4.53
C ALA A 153 0.93 -13.33 3.01
N ALA A 154 1.98 -13.48 2.21
CA ALA A 154 1.88 -13.63 0.75
C ALA A 154 1.01 -14.84 0.36
N LYS A 155 1.22 -16.00 0.99
CA LYS A 155 0.38 -17.19 0.74
C LYS A 155 -1.07 -16.98 1.15
N TRP A 156 -1.31 -16.29 2.26
CA TRP A 156 -2.66 -15.98 2.73
C TRP A 156 -3.38 -15.00 1.80
N LEU A 157 -2.73 -13.91 1.39
CA LEU A 157 -3.25 -12.94 0.42
C LEU A 157 -3.55 -13.61 -0.92
N SER A 158 -2.60 -14.40 -1.44
CA SER A 158 -2.76 -15.13 -2.70
C SER A 158 -4.01 -16.01 -2.71
N ARG A 159 -4.27 -16.75 -1.62
CA ARG A 159 -5.44 -17.62 -1.51
C ARG A 159 -6.74 -16.85 -1.28
N THR A 160 -6.68 -15.79 -0.48
CA THR A 160 -7.87 -15.03 -0.08
C THR A 160 -8.39 -14.16 -1.22
N LEU A 161 -7.48 -13.62 -2.03
CA LEU A 161 -7.79 -12.73 -3.16
C LEU A 161 -7.70 -13.43 -4.53
N ASP A 162 -7.41 -14.73 -4.54
CA ASP A 162 -7.08 -15.54 -5.74
C ASP A 162 -6.05 -14.87 -6.68
N LEU A 163 -5.02 -14.26 -6.10
CA LEU A 163 -3.97 -13.57 -6.84
C LEU A 163 -2.73 -14.46 -6.98
N THR A 164 -2.20 -14.52 -8.21
CA THR A 164 -0.93 -15.21 -8.52
C THR A 164 0.24 -14.24 -8.61
N ILE A 165 -0.02 -13.02 -9.10
CA ILE A 165 0.96 -11.98 -9.35
C ILE A 165 0.45 -10.68 -8.76
N PHE A 166 1.09 -10.23 -7.69
CA PHE A 166 0.66 -9.04 -6.96
C PHE A 166 1.81 -8.48 -6.13
N GLY A 167 1.67 -7.24 -5.68
CA GLY A 167 2.55 -6.64 -4.68
C GLY A 167 1.75 -6.24 -3.45
N PHE A 168 2.42 -6.13 -2.31
CA PHE A 168 1.82 -5.57 -1.12
C PHE A 168 2.86 -4.80 -0.32
N ASP A 169 2.42 -3.71 0.30
CA ASP A 169 3.28 -2.82 1.04
C ASP A 169 3.04 -3.02 2.54
N VAL A 170 4.13 -3.12 3.30
CA VAL A 170 4.12 -3.34 4.74
C VAL A 170 4.88 -2.22 5.42
N VAL A 171 4.34 -1.74 6.54
CA VAL A 171 5.04 -0.88 7.50
C VAL A 171 5.21 -1.63 8.81
N ILE A 172 6.24 -1.27 9.59
CA ILE A 172 6.47 -1.82 10.93
C ILE A 172 6.08 -0.74 11.93
N GLN A 173 5.05 -1.01 12.73
CA GLN A 173 4.56 -0.06 13.72
C GLN A 173 5.61 0.20 14.80
N GLU A 174 5.89 1.48 15.05
CA GLU A 174 6.80 1.91 16.11
C GLU A 174 6.26 1.53 17.50
N GLY A 175 7.15 1.14 18.40
CA GLY A 175 6.80 0.64 19.74
C GLY A 175 6.37 -0.83 19.76
N SER A 176 5.35 -1.21 18.98
CA SER A 176 4.82 -2.60 19.00
C SER A 176 5.63 -3.58 18.14
N GLY A 177 6.25 -3.11 17.05
CA GLY A 177 6.92 -3.95 16.06
C GLY A 177 5.94 -4.76 15.18
N ASP A 178 4.64 -4.45 15.23
CA ASP A 178 3.66 -5.13 14.40
C ASP A 178 3.84 -4.80 12.92
N HIS A 179 3.69 -5.82 12.08
CA HIS A 179 3.77 -5.67 10.63
C HIS A 179 2.37 -5.39 10.10
N VAL A 180 2.17 -4.23 9.48
CA VAL A 180 0.85 -3.79 9.00
C VAL A 180 0.87 -3.70 7.49
N ILE A 181 -0.02 -4.43 6.80
CA ILE A 181 -0.17 -4.33 5.34
C ILE A 181 -0.99 -3.08 5.03
N VAL A 182 -0.41 -2.10 4.37
CA VAL A 182 -1.07 -0.81 4.09
C VAL A 182 -1.63 -0.70 2.67
N ASP A 183 -1.10 -1.49 1.74
CA ASP A 183 -1.52 -1.49 0.34
C ASP A 183 -1.35 -2.89 -0.30
N VAL A 184 -2.20 -3.23 -1.27
CA VAL A 184 -2.12 -4.43 -2.09
C VAL A 184 -2.42 -4.07 -3.54
N ASN A 185 -1.45 -4.30 -4.42
CA ASN A 185 -1.51 -3.97 -5.84
C ASN A 185 -1.58 -5.23 -6.70
N TYR A 186 -2.57 -5.34 -7.58
CA TYR A 186 -2.56 -6.34 -8.63
C TYR A 186 -1.55 -5.95 -9.72
N LEU A 187 -0.71 -6.90 -10.15
CA LEU A 187 0.28 -6.70 -11.21
C LEU A 187 1.09 -5.38 -11.09
N PRO A 188 1.89 -5.20 -10.02
CA PRO A 188 2.68 -3.98 -9.84
C PRO A 188 3.79 -3.87 -10.91
N SER A 189 4.53 -2.75 -10.90
CA SER A 189 5.54 -2.49 -11.94
C SER A 189 6.86 -3.28 -11.79
N PHE A 190 7.08 -3.98 -10.67
CA PHE A 190 8.30 -4.74 -10.34
C PHE A 190 9.64 -3.99 -10.53
N LYS A 191 9.62 -2.66 -10.52
CA LYS A 191 10.78 -1.82 -10.91
C LYS A 191 12.01 -1.97 -9.99
N GLU A 192 11.79 -2.48 -8.79
CA GLU A 192 12.84 -2.77 -7.81
C GLU A 192 13.36 -4.23 -7.89
N VAL A 193 12.87 -5.05 -8.81
CA VAL A 193 13.35 -6.42 -9.06
C VAL A 193 14.06 -6.44 -10.43
N PRO A 194 15.31 -6.93 -10.53
CA PRO A 194 16.03 -7.02 -11.80
C PRO A 194 15.27 -7.83 -12.86
N ASP A 195 15.26 -7.37 -14.11
CA ASP A 195 14.51 -7.99 -15.21
C ASP A 195 14.91 -9.44 -15.47
N ASP A 196 16.21 -9.75 -15.35
CA ASP A 196 16.77 -11.10 -15.48
C ASP A 196 16.27 -12.07 -14.40
N VAL A 197 15.72 -11.55 -13.30
CA VAL A 197 15.08 -12.32 -12.23
C VAL A 197 13.56 -12.29 -12.35
N ALA A 198 12.98 -11.10 -12.59
CA ALA A 198 11.54 -10.87 -12.62
C ALA A 198 10.87 -11.56 -13.81
N ILE A 199 11.43 -11.43 -15.02
CA ILE A 199 10.83 -11.97 -16.25
C ILE A 199 10.73 -13.51 -16.19
N PRO A 200 11.79 -14.27 -15.84
CA PRO A 200 11.67 -15.72 -15.69
C PRO A 200 10.69 -16.12 -14.58
N ALA A 201 10.70 -15.42 -13.45
CA ALA A 201 9.79 -15.70 -12.34
C ALA A 201 8.32 -15.44 -12.71
N PHE A 202 8.05 -14.40 -13.51
CA PHE A 202 6.74 -14.08 -14.04
C PHE A 202 6.24 -15.21 -14.97
N TRP A 203 7.09 -15.66 -15.88
CA TRP A 203 6.77 -16.76 -16.79
C TRP A 203 6.50 -18.08 -16.04
N ASP A 204 7.33 -18.38 -15.03
CA ASP A 204 7.10 -19.53 -14.14
C ASP A 204 5.76 -19.43 -13.42
N ALA A 205 5.38 -18.25 -12.93
CA ALA A 205 4.13 -18.05 -12.21
C ALA A 205 2.91 -18.35 -13.09
N ILE A 206 2.91 -17.85 -14.33
CA ILE A 206 1.83 -18.09 -15.30
C ILE A 206 1.75 -19.58 -15.66
N ARG A 207 2.87 -20.20 -16.05
CA ARG A 207 2.88 -21.63 -16.43
C ARG A 207 2.34 -22.52 -15.32
N ASN A 208 2.82 -22.32 -14.09
CA ASN A 208 2.39 -23.12 -12.95
C ASN A 208 0.88 -22.98 -12.66
N LYS A 209 0.30 -21.79 -12.84
CA LYS A 209 -1.15 -21.58 -12.65
C LYS A 209 -1.94 -22.34 -13.73
N LEU A 210 -1.56 -22.21 -15.00
CA LEU A 210 -2.20 -22.92 -16.11
C LEU A 210 -2.13 -24.45 -15.96
N ASP A 211 -0.95 -24.97 -15.59
CA ASP A 211 -0.77 -26.41 -15.37
C ASP A 211 -1.64 -26.90 -14.21
N SER A 212 -1.75 -26.13 -13.12
CA SER A 212 -2.59 -26.49 -11.98
C SER A 212 -4.09 -26.51 -12.31
N GLU A 213 -4.56 -25.62 -13.17
CA GLU A 213 -5.95 -25.58 -13.63
C GLU A 213 -6.26 -26.71 -14.62
N ALA A 214 -5.30 -27.10 -15.46
CA ALA A 214 -5.44 -28.24 -16.35
C ALA A 214 -5.58 -29.56 -15.57
N ILE A 215 -4.87 -29.70 -14.45
CA ILE A 215 -4.96 -30.87 -13.56
C ILE A 215 -6.30 -30.90 -12.80
N GLN A 216 -6.85 -29.76 -12.40
CA GLN A 216 -8.15 -29.70 -11.69
C GLN A 216 -9.37 -29.99 -12.58
N LYS A 217 -9.20 -29.96 -13.90
CA LYS A 217 -10.26 -30.26 -14.88
C LYS A 217 -10.30 -31.74 -15.32
N GLN A 218 -9.43 -32.59 -14.77
CA GLN A 218 -9.43 -34.05 -14.95
C GLN A 218 -10.03 -34.74 -13.72
#